data_AF-A0A1H6UYJ3-F1
#
_entry.id   AF-A0A1H6UYJ3-F1
#
_cell.length_a   1.000
_cell.length_b   1.000
_cell.length_c   1.000
_cell.angle_alpha   90.00
_cell.angle_beta   90.00
_cell.angle_gamma   90.00
#
_symmetry.space_group_name_H-M   'P 1'
#
loop_
_entity.id
_entity.type
_entity.pdbx_description
1 polymer ?
#
loop_
_entity_poly.entity_id
_entity_poly.type
_entity_poly.pdbx_seq_one_letter_code
_entity_poly.pdbx_strand_id
1 'polypeptide(L)'
;MRRAAAAVGALGLAAALAGCGTSVPDTALPDLSGLGLATVACDDTVQLAGIEEQAGEGAAVECWSGARDGSYVETADAVLALLLSENESGEDISTALCWEDTLSDTEASACRAILVGDTEDGAIVSAVVALEDPATVVGAISDDPSEDEVSEALGGAALEVLVFSEPASAETG
;
A
#
# COMPACT_ATOMS: atom_id res chain seq x y z
N MET A 1 -21.53 76.21 -0.04
CA MET A 1 -20.16 75.71 -0.29
C MET A 1 -20.19 74.22 0.04
N ARG A 2 -20.32 73.34 -0.96
CA ARG A 2 -19.24 72.58 -1.65
C ARG A 2 -18.48 71.59 -0.74
N ARG A 3 -18.50 70.33 -1.19
CA ARG A 3 -17.64 69.13 -0.92
C ARG A 3 -18.28 68.11 0.04
N ALA A 4 -18.78 66.95 -0.43
CA ALA A 4 -18.06 65.77 -0.97
C ALA A 4 -17.28 65.05 0.16
N ALA A 5 -17.17 63.73 0.31
CA ALA A 5 -17.48 62.55 -0.50
C ALA A 5 -17.52 61.34 0.48
N ALA A 6 -18.31 60.31 0.22
CA ALA A 6 -17.90 59.01 -0.34
C ALA A 6 -17.83 57.88 0.69
N ALA A 7 -18.55 56.82 0.36
CA ALA A 7 -18.57 55.51 0.98
C ALA A 7 -17.34 54.69 0.60
N VAL A 8 -16.81 53.89 1.53
CA VAL A 8 -16.06 52.63 1.34
C VAL A 8 -16.19 51.91 2.70
N GLY A 9 -16.80 50.75 2.88
CA GLY A 9 -16.65 49.52 2.10
C GLY A 9 -15.46 48.72 2.62
N ALA A 10 -15.53 48.11 3.80
CA ALA A 10 -14.56 47.11 4.26
C ALA A 10 -15.36 46.00 4.96
N LEU A 11 -15.95 45.07 4.20
CA LEU A 11 -15.33 43.79 3.79
C LEU A 11 -14.71 43.07 4.99
N GLY A 12 -15.44 42.06 5.47
CA GLY A 12 -14.98 41.17 6.51
C GLY A 12 -13.76 40.39 6.06
N LEU A 13 -12.78 40.29 6.96
CA LEU A 13 -11.83 39.19 6.93
C LEU A 13 -12.42 38.07 7.79
N ALA A 14 -13.24 37.22 7.17
CA ALA A 14 -13.28 35.82 7.59
C ALA A 14 -11.93 35.23 7.19
N ALA A 15 -11.06 35.01 8.17
CA ALA A 15 -9.84 34.25 7.98
C ALA A 15 -10.25 32.80 7.68
N ALA A 16 -10.40 32.51 6.39
CA ALA A 16 -10.38 31.14 5.90
C ALA A 16 -8.96 30.61 6.06
N LEU A 17 -8.67 29.98 7.19
CA LEU A 17 -7.65 28.93 7.27
C LEU A 17 -8.28 27.65 6.71
N ALA A 18 -8.61 27.70 5.42
CA ALA A 18 -8.95 26.53 4.64
C ALA A 18 -7.67 26.08 3.94
N GLY A 19 -7.20 24.88 4.26
CA GLY A 19 -6.25 24.15 3.44
C GLY A 19 -4.77 24.30 3.81
N CYS A 20 -4.39 23.92 5.04
CA CYS A 20 -3.19 23.10 5.17
C CYS A 20 -3.64 21.63 4.97
N GLY A 21 -4.15 21.32 3.78
CA GLY A 21 -4.17 19.94 3.35
C GLY A 21 -2.74 19.65 2.96
N THR A 22 -2.02 18.91 3.79
CA THR A 22 -0.80 18.22 3.39
C THR A 22 -1.20 17.39 2.18
N SER A 23 -0.98 17.95 1.00
CA SER A 23 -1.12 17.22 -0.25
C SER A 23 -0.13 16.07 -0.13
N VAL A 24 -0.67 14.85 0.05
CA VAL A 24 0.10 13.61 -0.02
C VAL A 24 1.00 13.75 -1.26
N PRO A 25 2.32 13.59 -1.12
CA PRO A 25 3.18 13.63 -2.30
C PRO A 25 2.62 12.60 -3.28
N ASP A 26 2.46 13.03 -4.54
CA ASP A 26 1.86 12.24 -5.62
C ASP A 26 2.83 11.12 -6.01
N THR A 27 2.92 10.10 -5.15
CA THR A 27 3.73 8.92 -5.38
C THR A 27 2.90 7.98 -6.22
N ALA A 28 3.23 7.92 -7.52
CA ALA A 28 2.65 6.96 -8.42
C ALA A 28 2.88 5.54 -7.87
N LEU A 29 1.80 4.77 -7.74
CA LEU A 29 1.90 3.36 -7.37
C LEU A 29 2.48 2.56 -8.55
N PRO A 30 3.26 1.51 -8.27
CA PRO A 30 3.91 0.72 -9.31
C PRO A 30 2.90 -0.11 -10.12
N ASP A 31 3.19 -0.30 -11.41
CA ASP A 31 2.45 -1.24 -12.27
C ASP A 31 2.93 -2.67 -12.01
N LEU A 32 2.08 -3.50 -11.40
CA LEU A 32 2.41 -4.89 -11.07
C LEU A 32 2.10 -5.88 -12.20
N SER A 33 1.64 -5.43 -13.37
CA SER A 33 1.27 -6.32 -14.48
C SER A 33 2.44 -7.18 -14.99
N GLY A 34 3.67 -6.67 -14.88
CA GLY A 34 4.89 -7.41 -15.18
C GLY A 34 5.15 -8.62 -14.27
N LEU A 35 4.44 -8.71 -13.13
CA LEU A 35 4.53 -9.81 -12.18
C LEU A 35 3.46 -10.89 -12.42
N GLY A 36 2.64 -10.76 -13.46
CA GLY A 36 1.52 -11.67 -13.74
C GLY A 36 0.23 -11.33 -12.98
N LEU A 37 0.19 -10.14 -12.38
CA LEU A 37 -0.96 -9.64 -11.63
C LEU A 37 -1.84 -8.76 -12.53
N ALA A 38 -3.12 -8.66 -12.20
CA ALA A 38 -4.07 -7.78 -12.87
C ALA A 38 -4.75 -6.88 -11.84
N THR A 39 -4.94 -5.60 -12.17
CA THR A 39 -5.69 -4.68 -11.32
C THR A 39 -7.14 -5.18 -11.16
N VAL A 40 -7.64 -5.14 -9.93
CA VAL A 40 -9.02 -5.47 -9.55
C VAL A 40 -9.59 -4.36 -8.67
N ALA A 41 -10.91 -4.35 -8.46
CA ALA A 41 -11.47 -3.49 -7.43
C ALA A 41 -11.06 -4.03 -6.05
N CYS A 42 -10.71 -3.14 -5.11
CA CYS A 42 -10.34 -3.57 -3.76
C CYS A 42 -11.48 -4.30 -3.03
N ASP A 43 -12.74 -3.90 -3.30
CA ASP A 43 -13.94 -4.60 -2.81
C ASP A 43 -14.05 -6.05 -3.29
N ASP A 44 -13.33 -6.43 -4.35
CA ASP A 44 -13.32 -7.79 -4.90
C ASP A 44 -12.24 -8.67 -4.25
N THR A 45 -11.39 -8.12 -3.37
CA THR A 45 -10.39 -8.91 -2.61
C THR A 45 -11.04 -9.60 -1.41
N VAL A 46 -10.54 -10.77 -1.05
CA VAL A 46 -11.06 -11.64 0.02
C VAL A 46 -10.33 -11.39 1.33
N GLN A 47 -9.00 -11.35 1.29
CA GLN A 47 -8.15 -11.16 2.47
C GLN A 47 -7.89 -9.68 2.76
N LEU A 48 -7.90 -8.86 1.71
CA LEU A 48 -7.45 -7.47 1.79
C LEU A 48 -8.60 -6.45 1.87
N ALA A 49 -9.86 -6.90 1.74
CA ALA A 49 -11.03 -6.02 1.83
C ALA A 49 -11.13 -5.36 3.20
N GLY A 50 -11.32 -4.04 3.20
CA GLY A 50 -11.40 -3.20 4.40
C GLY A 50 -10.04 -2.73 4.92
N ILE A 51 -8.91 -3.15 4.33
CA ILE A 51 -7.59 -2.59 4.66
C ILE A 51 -7.42 -1.21 4.01
N GLU A 52 -8.05 -0.97 2.87
CA GLU A 52 -8.09 0.34 2.21
C GLU A 52 -8.75 1.43 3.07
N GLU A 53 -9.64 1.07 4.00
CA GLU A 53 -10.23 2.01 4.96
C GLU A 53 -9.21 2.50 6.00
N GLN A 54 -8.08 1.79 6.15
CA GLN A 54 -6.95 2.19 6.98
C GLN A 54 -6.00 3.13 6.23
N ALA A 55 -6.07 3.17 4.89
CA ALA A 55 -5.33 4.14 4.12
C ALA A 55 -5.90 5.54 4.41
N GLY A 56 -5.05 6.44 4.92
CA GLY A 56 -5.47 7.77 5.35
C GLY A 56 -6.17 8.58 4.23
N GLU A 57 -6.94 9.60 4.60
CA GLU A 57 -7.58 10.48 3.61
C GLU A 57 -6.53 11.06 2.64
N GLY A 58 -6.71 10.79 1.34
CA GLY A 58 -5.80 11.23 0.28
C GLY A 58 -4.72 10.21 -0.10
N ALA A 59 -4.71 9.02 0.51
CA ALA A 59 -3.88 7.91 0.09
C ALA A 59 -4.23 7.43 -1.33
N ALA A 60 -3.21 7.10 -2.12
CA ALA A 60 -3.43 6.32 -3.33
C ALA A 60 -3.52 4.84 -2.91
N VAL A 61 -4.50 4.12 -3.46
CA VAL A 61 -4.70 2.69 -3.16
C VAL A 61 -4.96 1.96 -4.47
N GLU A 62 -4.28 0.83 -4.68
CA GLU A 62 -4.51 -0.06 -5.80
C GLU A 62 -4.48 -1.53 -5.35
N CYS A 63 -5.45 -2.31 -5.85
CA CYS A 63 -5.55 -3.73 -5.58
C CYS A 63 -5.32 -4.54 -6.84
N TRP A 64 -4.65 -5.67 -6.66
CA TRP A 64 -4.26 -6.57 -7.73
C TRP A 64 -4.57 -8.01 -7.33
N SER A 65 -4.85 -8.84 -8.31
CA SER A 65 -4.93 -10.29 -8.11
C SER A 65 -4.28 -11.05 -9.24
N GLY A 66 -3.88 -12.29 -8.97
CA GLY A 66 -3.30 -13.16 -9.98
C GLY A 66 -2.57 -14.34 -9.36
N ALA A 67 -1.69 -14.95 -10.15
CA ALA A 67 -0.83 -16.02 -9.69
C ALA A 67 0.55 -15.85 -10.32
N ARG A 68 1.59 -16.18 -9.55
CA ARG A 68 2.98 -16.12 -9.96
C ARG A 68 3.65 -17.44 -9.60
N ASP A 69 4.65 -17.86 -10.37
CA ASP A 69 5.40 -19.10 -10.10
C ASP A 69 6.12 -19.13 -8.73
N GLY A 70 6.25 -17.98 -8.05
CA GLY A 70 6.82 -17.89 -6.70
C GLY A 70 5.75 -17.76 -5.60
N SER A 71 6.17 -17.96 -4.35
CA SER A 71 5.33 -17.81 -3.17
C SER A 71 4.85 -16.36 -2.94
N TYR A 72 3.92 -16.17 -1.98
CA TYR A 72 3.47 -14.83 -1.58
C TYR A 72 4.62 -13.97 -1.03
N VAL A 73 5.58 -14.57 -0.31
CA VAL A 73 6.79 -13.88 0.20
C VAL A 73 7.68 -13.42 -0.95
N GLU A 74 7.97 -14.32 -1.90
CA GLU A 74 8.78 -13.97 -3.08
C GLU A 74 8.09 -12.92 -3.95
N THR A 75 6.76 -12.94 -4.00
CA THR A 75 5.97 -11.91 -4.67
C THR A 75 6.08 -10.57 -3.94
N ALA A 76 5.98 -10.55 -2.61
CA ALA A 76 6.18 -9.35 -1.80
C ALA A 76 7.59 -8.77 -2.00
N ASP A 77 8.62 -9.60 -1.99
CA ASP A 77 10.00 -9.18 -2.24
C ASP A 77 10.18 -8.63 -3.67
N ALA A 78 9.51 -9.21 -4.67
CA ALA A 78 9.51 -8.70 -6.03
C ALA A 78 8.80 -7.33 -6.15
N VAL A 79 7.70 -7.13 -5.40
CA VAL A 79 7.02 -5.84 -5.31
C VAL A 79 7.91 -4.80 -4.61
N LEU A 80 8.59 -5.16 -3.52
CA LEU A 80 9.56 -4.28 -2.86
C LEU A 80 10.70 -3.87 -3.81
N ALA A 81 11.26 -4.82 -4.55
CA ALA A 81 12.30 -4.55 -5.53
C ALA A 81 11.81 -3.57 -6.62
N LEU A 82 10.56 -3.72 -7.08
CA LEU A 82 9.94 -2.80 -8.03
C LEU A 82 9.78 -1.40 -7.43
N LEU A 83 9.21 -1.31 -6.22
CA LEU A 83 9.02 -0.07 -5.47
C LEU A 83 10.34 0.71 -5.32
N LEU A 84 11.42 0.04 -4.92
CA LEU A 84 12.76 0.64 -4.79
C LEU A 84 13.35 1.04 -6.14
N SER A 85 13.07 0.28 -7.21
CA SER A 85 13.59 0.59 -8.54
C SER A 85 12.90 1.79 -9.20
N GLU A 86 11.62 1.98 -8.92
CA GLU A 86 10.82 3.10 -9.44
C GLU A 86 10.96 4.36 -8.58
N ASN A 87 11.46 4.23 -7.36
CA ASN A 87 11.72 5.33 -6.43
C ASN A 87 13.20 5.36 -6.06
N GLU A 88 14.04 6.07 -6.83
CA GLU A 88 15.51 6.10 -6.64
C GLU A 88 15.96 6.58 -5.24
N SER A 89 15.13 7.34 -4.54
CA SER A 89 15.36 7.78 -3.16
C SER A 89 14.62 6.95 -2.11
N GLY A 90 14.04 5.81 -2.50
CA GLY A 90 13.30 4.91 -1.64
C GLY A 90 14.22 4.18 -0.65
N GLU A 91 13.87 4.20 0.64
CA GLU A 91 14.50 3.40 1.68
C GLU A 91 13.56 2.28 2.11
N ASP A 92 14.06 1.04 2.19
CA ASP A 92 13.30 -0.08 2.74
C ASP A 92 13.12 0.09 4.25
N ILE A 93 11.87 0.29 4.67
CA ILE A 93 11.47 0.44 6.06
C ILE A 93 10.53 -0.69 6.51
N SER A 94 10.49 -1.80 5.76
CA SER A 94 9.62 -2.94 6.05
C SER A 94 9.81 -3.46 7.48
N THR A 95 11.06 -3.57 7.95
CA THR A 95 11.35 -4.03 9.33
C THR A 95 10.79 -3.09 10.41
N ALA A 96 10.58 -1.80 10.09
CA ALA A 96 10.09 -0.82 11.06
C ALA A 96 8.55 -0.75 11.10
N LEU A 97 7.87 -0.94 9.96
CA LEU A 97 6.42 -0.73 9.84
C LEU A 97 5.60 -2.01 9.62
N CYS A 98 6.20 -3.04 9.03
CA CYS A 98 5.47 -4.27 8.70
C CYS A 98 5.48 -5.26 9.86
N TRP A 99 4.41 -6.06 9.92
CA TRP A 99 4.40 -7.30 10.70
C TRP A 99 5.31 -8.36 10.05
N GLU A 100 5.67 -9.38 10.83
CA GLU A 100 6.42 -10.53 10.32
C GLU A 100 5.57 -11.35 9.35
N ASP A 101 6.17 -11.88 8.28
CA ASP A 101 5.48 -12.73 7.30
C ASP A 101 4.76 -13.90 8.00
N THR A 102 3.47 -14.08 7.71
CA THR A 102 2.61 -15.07 8.37
C THR A 102 2.28 -16.23 7.44
N LEU A 103 2.31 -17.46 7.97
CA LEU A 103 1.85 -18.66 7.27
C LEU A 103 1.06 -19.55 8.23
N SER A 104 -0.24 -19.63 7.98
CA SER A 104 -1.20 -20.46 8.71
C SER A 104 -2.33 -20.90 7.78
N ASP A 105 -3.17 -21.81 8.27
CA ASP A 105 -4.40 -22.24 7.61
C ASP A 105 -5.43 -21.10 7.46
N THR A 106 -5.32 -20.04 8.26
CA THR A 106 -6.26 -18.91 8.24
C THR A 106 -5.71 -17.66 7.55
N GLU A 107 -4.39 -17.51 7.49
CA GLU A 107 -3.72 -16.30 7.02
C GLU A 107 -2.36 -16.67 6.46
N ALA A 108 -2.08 -16.21 5.25
CA ALA A 108 -0.74 -16.26 4.67
C ALA A 108 -0.45 -14.92 3.98
N SER A 109 0.32 -14.06 4.63
CA SER A 109 0.54 -12.68 4.18
C SER A 109 1.95 -12.17 4.45
N ALA A 110 2.41 -11.27 3.58
CA ALA A 110 3.68 -10.56 3.71
C ALA A 110 3.45 -9.07 3.49
N CYS A 111 4.11 -8.24 4.30
CA CYS A 111 4.09 -6.78 4.18
C CYS A 111 5.48 -6.26 3.82
N ARG A 112 5.54 -5.31 2.89
CA ARG A 112 6.74 -4.57 2.52
C ARG A 112 6.44 -3.08 2.49
N ALA A 113 7.38 -2.24 2.89
CA ALA A 113 7.19 -0.80 2.91
C ALA A 113 8.47 -0.05 2.56
N ILE A 114 8.33 1.06 1.82
CA ILE A 114 9.42 1.98 1.52
C ILE A 114 9.08 3.40 1.98
N LEU A 115 10.10 4.16 2.38
CA LEU A 115 10.04 5.61 2.57
C LEU A 115 10.58 6.30 1.32
N VAL A 116 9.77 7.12 0.67
CA VAL A 116 10.18 7.98 -0.44
C VAL A 116 10.34 9.41 0.08
N GLY A 117 11.58 9.90 0.13
CA GLY A 117 11.91 11.23 0.67
C GLY A 117 12.37 11.14 2.12
N ASP A 118 11.75 11.91 3.01
CA ASP A 118 12.06 11.94 4.44
C ASP A 118 10.78 11.82 5.30
N THR A 119 10.94 11.70 6.61
CA THR A 119 9.82 11.48 7.54
C THR A 119 8.90 12.69 7.72
N GLU A 120 9.33 13.90 7.36
CA GLU A 120 8.55 15.13 7.56
C GLU A 120 7.69 15.44 6.33
N ASP A 121 8.28 15.37 5.13
CA ASP A 121 7.65 15.78 3.87
C ASP A 121 7.53 14.65 2.82
N GLY A 122 7.95 13.42 3.17
CA GLY A 122 7.92 12.26 2.26
C GLY A 122 6.61 11.46 2.28
N ALA A 123 6.63 10.33 1.59
CA ALA A 123 5.55 9.34 1.58
C ALA A 123 6.07 7.95 1.97
N ILE A 124 5.22 7.21 2.68
CA ILE A 124 5.38 5.77 2.87
C ILE A 124 4.58 5.09 1.77
N VAL A 125 5.17 4.10 1.10
CA VAL A 125 4.46 3.22 0.17
C VAL A 125 4.54 1.81 0.71
N SER A 126 3.39 1.22 0.97
CA SER A 126 3.23 -0.09 1.59
C SER A 126 2.59 -1.05 0.59
N ALA A 127 3.03 -2.29 0.61
CA ALA A 127 2.49 -3.39 -0.17
C ALA A 127 2.20 -4.57 0.76
N VAL A 128 0.97 -5.08 0.70
CA VAL A 128 0.54 -6.28 1.41
C VAL A 128 0.19 -7.33 0.36
N VAL A 129 0.84 -8.49 0.44
CA VAL A 129 0.59 -9.64 -0.44
C VAL A 129 0.00 -10.75 0.40
N ALA A 130 -1.12 -11.33 -0.01
CA ALA A 130 -1.77 -12.43 0.69
C ALA A 130 -2.17 -13.56 -0.27
N LEU A 131 -2.20 -14.80 0.23
CA LEU A 131 -2.90 -15.89 -0.48
C LEU A 131 -4.40 -15.64 -0.44
N GLU A 132 -5.09 -15.77 -1.57
CA GLU A 132 -6.55 -15.61 -1.63
C GLU A 132 -7.27 -16.65 -0.75
N ASP A 133 -6.79 -17.91 -0.78
CA ASP A 133 -7.34 -19.04 -0.01
C ASP A 133 -6.23 -19.82 0.72
N PRO A 134 -5.73 -19.31 1.87
CA PRO A 134 -4.68 -19.97 2.63
C PRO A 134 -5.12 -21.34 3.15
N ALA A 135 -6.40 -21.51 3.49
CA ALA A 135 -6.92 -22.77 4.02
C ALA A 135 -6.81 -23.91 3.01
N THR A 136 -7.17 -23.65 1.75
CA THR A 136 -7.06 -24.65 0.68
C THR A 136 -5.60 -24.93 0.33
N VAL A 137 -4.75 -23.89 0.24
CA VAL A 137 -3.34 -24.06 -0.14
C VAL A 137 -2.55 -24.77 0.95
N VAL A 138 -2.61 -24.27 2.19
CA VAL A 138 -1.88 -24.85 3.32
C VAL A 138 -2.48 -26.20 3.72
N GLY A 139 -3.80 -26.37 3.63
CA GLY A 139 -4.44 -27.65 3.91
C GLY A 139 -4.13 -28.77 2.91
N ALA A 140 -3.56 -28.43 1.74
CA ALA A 140 -3.07 -29.41 0.76
C ALA A 140 -1.64 -29.88 1.04
N ILE A 141 -0.91 -29.17 1.91
CA ILE A 141 0.45 -29.52 2.34
C ILE A 141 0.37 -30.65 3.37
N SER A 142 1.25 -31.64 3.26
CA SER A 142 1.35 -32.76 4.21
C SER A 142 1.85 -32.33 5.58
N ASP A 143 1.61 -33.15 6.60
CA ASP A 143 1.99 -32.84 7.99
C ASP A 143 3.52 -32.75 8.23
N ASP A 144 4.32 -33.37 7.35
CA ASP A 144 5.80 -33.36 7.37
C ASP A 144 6.30 -33.03 5.95
N PRO A 145 6.06 -31.79 5.49
CA PRO A 145 6.28 -31.46 4.10
C PRO A 145 7.77 -31.26 3.84
N SER A 146 8.20 -31.67 2.65
CA SER A 146 9.51 -31.27 2.15
C SER A 146 9.52 -29.79 1.75
N GLU A 147 10.70 -29.17 1.70
CA GLU A 147 10.85 -27.79 1.21
C GLU A 147 10.31 -27.64 -0.22
N ASP A 148 10.53 -28.65 -1.07
CA ASP A 148 10.01 -28.69 -2.44
C ASP A 148 8.48 -28.71 -2.49
N GLU A 149 7.85 -29.43 -1.55
CA GLU A 149 6.39 -29.52 -1.46
C GLU A 149 5.77 -28.19 -1.01
N VAL A 150 6.37 -27.51 -0.04
CA VAL A 150 5.93 -26.18 0.38
C VAL A 150 6.07 -25.18 -0.77
N SER A 151 7.22 -25.22 -1.46
CA SER A 151 7.48 -24.36 -2.62
C SER A 151 6.48 -24.60 -3.75
N GLU A 152 6.19 -25.86 -4.08
CA GLU A 152 5.22 -26.23 -5.12
C GLU A 152 3.79 -25.86 -4.73
N ALA A 153 3.42 -25.98 -3.45
CA ALA A 153 2.09 -25.61 -2.98
C ALA A 153 1.86 -24.09 -2.98
N LEU A 154 2.87 -23.32 -2.57
CA LEU A 154 2.79 -21.86 -2.51
C LEU A 154 3.02 -21.20 -3.89
N GLY A 155 3.80 -21.85 -4.76
CA GLY A 155 4.07 -21.40 -6.12
C GLY A 155 2.85 -21.58 -7.02
N GLY A 156 2.45 -20.51 -7.72
CA GLY A 156 1.29 -20.52 -8.60
C GLY A 156 -0.05 -20.45 -7.88
N ALA A 157 -0.05 -20.34 -6.55
CA ALA A 157 -1.26 -20.08 -5.78
C ALA A 157 -1.83 -18.69 -6.13
N ALA A 158 -3.15 -18.55 -6.00
CA ALA A 158 -3.82 -17.28 -6.19
C ALA A 158 -3.43 -16.30 -5.08
N LEU A 159 -3.09 -15.09 -5.48
CA LEU A 159 -2.60 -14.02 -4.64
C LEU A 159 -3.45 -12.78 -4.82
N GLU A 160 -3.54 -12.02 -3.74
CA GLU A 160 -4.05 -10.66 -3.70
C GLU A 160 -2.92 -9.74 -3.27
N VAL A 161 -2.84 -8.55 -3.88
CA VAL A 161 -1.87 -7.53 -3.52
C VAL A 161 -2.58 -6.20 -3.35
N LEU A 162 -2.38 -5.58 -2.20
CA LEU A 162 -2.79 -4.20 -1.91
C LEU A 162 -1.53 -3.35 -1.89
N VAL A 163 -1.48 -2.31 -2.71
CA VAL A 163 -0.45 -1.28 -2.63
C VAL A 163 -1.10 0.04 -2.28
N PHE A 164 -0.57 0.74 -1.28
CA PHE A 164 -1.08 2.03 -0.87
C PHE A 164 0.05 2.98 -0.50
N SER A 165 -0.22 4.28 -0.61
CA SER A 165 0.72 5.33 -0.21
C SER A 165 0.08 6.33 0.74
N GLU A 166 0.85 6.81 1.70
CA GLU A 166 0.41 7.79 2.69
C GLU A 166 1.54 8.77 3.04
N PRO A 167 1.23 9.97 3.59
CA PRO A 167 2.27 10.88 4.06
C PRO A 167 3.10 10.27 5.18
N ALA A 168 4.42 10.38 5.11
CA ALA A 168 5.31 9.86 6.16
C ALA A 168 5.10 10.55 7.53
N SER A 169 4.59 11.78 7.52
CA SER A 169 4.22 12.52 8.73
C SER A 169 2.99 11.96 9.45
N ALA A 170 2.14 11.19 8.77
CA ALA A 170 0.98 10.55 9.39
C ALA A 170 1.40 9.48 10.41
N GLU A 171 2.52 8.80 10.14
CA GLU A 171 3.03 7.70 10.96
C GLU A 171 4.02 8.14 12.06
N THR A 172 4.56 9.36 11.97
CA THR A 172 5.63 9.83 12.87
C THR A 172 5.19 10.81 13.95
N GLY A 173 4.04 11.49 13.80
CA GLY A 173 3.39 12.30 14.85
C GLY A 173 4.03 13.65 15.14
#